data_AF-A0A1E5MMT6-F1
#
_entry.id   AF-A0A1E5MMT6-F1
#
_cell.length_a   1.000
_cell.length_b   1.000
_cell.length_c   1.000
_cell.angle_alpha   90.00
_cell.angle_beta   90.00
_cell.angle_gamma   90.00
#
_symmetry.space_group_name_H-M   'P 1'
#
loop_
_entity.id
_entity.type
_entity.pdbx_description
1 polymer ?
#
loop_
_entity_poly.entity_id
_entity_poly.type
_entity_poly.pdbx_seq_one_letter_code
_entity_poly.pdbx_strand_id
1 'polypeptide(L)'
;MGEHAPPQVRSCGREARPGSVTLVTVTTKDSTDHWCGAADPPAFARWLADRSAGCGAHLVPVLRAGRCPSGHPAVEVLRPPVHALDEALDVVGTPTEGVAVTLTVPLLQLAARARAGALELGVLSVEEIGVDEAGAVLVADRPPGAVPPCRDDSASGTTPTESVPVPVGRPTRSPRDADGSRQLVLAARTVWDRVDARAPVRESLDPVLHAAVDGGADDVRAALALVLAAAPPRPVRWTRPLGAFFDDGALFDDGATAVPGQDARAAAASTAVGTAAGAALVALARDLVERGIPVGSTRRLPVRHALVGTVVAGGLVAAAVGVR
;
A
#
# COMPACT_ATOMS: atom_id res chain seq x y z
N MET A 1 -19.82 -27.55 -64.36
CA MET A 1 -18.38 -27.66 -64.68
C MET A 1 -17.72 -26.41 -64.11
N GLY A 2 -16.92 -26.54 -63.04
CA GLY A 2 -16.08 -25.47 -62.49
C GLY A 2 -16.42 -24.98 -61.07
N GLU A 3 -16.28 -25.83 -60.05
CA GLU A 3 -16.14 -25.35 -58.65
C GLU A 3 -14.65 -25.06 -58.37
N HIS A 4 -14.34 -23.83 -58.00
CA HIS A 4 -13.01 -23.43 -57.51
C HIS A 4 -13.04 -23.33 -55.99
N ALA A 5 -12.49 -24.35 -55.33
CA ALA A 5 -12.21 -24.33 -53.91
C ALA A 5 -10.90 -23.54 -53.65
N PRO A 6 -10.89 -22.55 -52.73
CA PRO A 6 -9.67 -21.84 -52.39
C PRO A 6 -8.74 -22.69 -51.49
N PRO A 7 -7.41 -22.50 -51.58
CA PRO A 7 -6.42 -23.28 -50.85
C PRO A 7 -6.43 -22.94 -49.35
N GLN A 8 -6.53 -23.96 -48.50
CA GLN A 8 -6.35 -23.83 -47.06
C GLN A 8 -4.86 -23.66 -46.73
N VAL A 9 -4.47 -22.47 -46.30
CA VAL A 9 -3.14 -22.22 -45.72
C VAL A 9 -3.13 -22.76 -44.29
N ARG A 10 -2.47 -23.90 -44.09
CA ARG A 10 -2.17 -24.44 -42.75
C ARG A 10 -0.97 -23.69 -42.18
N SER A 11 -1.23 -22.70 -41.34
CA SER A 11 -0.20 -22.08 -40.50
C SER A 11 0.18 -23.03 -39.36
N CYS A 12 1.34 -23.68 -39.46
CA CYS A 12 1.97 -24.37 -38.34
C CYS A 12 2.43 -23.33 -37.31
N GLY A 13 1.55 -23.00 -36.36
CA GLY A 13 1.93 -22.22 -35.18
C GLY A 13 2.94 -23.01 -34.35
N ARG A 14 4.19 -22.55 -34.31
CA ARG A 14 5.17 -22.99 -33.31
C ARG A 14 4.74 -22.41 -31.97
N GLU A 15 4.07 -23.22 -31.17
CA GLU A 15 3.76 -22.92 -29.78
C GLU A 15 5.08 -22.86 -29.00
N ALA A 16 5.51 -21.65 -28.65
CA ALA A 16 6.67 -21.43 -27.80
C ALA A 16 6.31 -21.95 -26.40
N ARG A 17 6.77 -23.15 -26.07
CA ARG A 17 6.69 -23.66 -24.70
C ARG A 17 7.62 -22.80 -23.84
N PRO A 18 7.11 -21.99 -22.89
CA PRO A 18 7.97 -21.29 -21.96
C PRO A 18 8.80 -22.33 -21.19
N GLY A 19 10.11 -22.09 -21.10
CA GLY A 19 11.02 -22.92 -20.32
C GLY A 19 10.52 -23.00 -18.87
N SER A 20 10.66 -24.17 -18.26
CA SER A 20 10.29 -24.45 -16.88
C SER A 20 10.76 -23.32 -15.94
N VAL A 21 9.81 -22.58 -15.38
CA VAL A 21 10.10 -21.57 -14.36
C VAL A 21 10.30 -22.30 -13.03
N THR A 22 11.52 -22.31 -12.53
CA THR A 22 11.81 -22.78 -11.17
C THR A 22 11.32 -21.72 -10.20
N LEU A 23 10.25 -22.04 -9.46
CA LEU A 23 9.72 -21.17 -8.41
C LEU A 23 10.66 -21.23 -7.20
N VAL A 24 11.50 -20.21 -7.03
CA VAL A 24 12.32 -20.06 -5.84
C VAL A 24 11.48 -19.37 -4.77
N THR A 25 10.91 -20.14 -3.86
CA THR A 25 10.31 -19.60 -2.62
C THR A 25 11.44 -19.17 -1.69
N VAL A 26 11.80 -17.89 -1.75
CA VAL A 26 12.61 -17.26 -0.70
C VAL A 26 11.68 -17.04 0.49
N THR A 27 11.85 -17.82 1.55
CA THR A 27 11.12 -17.61 2.81
C THR A 27 11.75 -16.41 3.52
N THR A 28 11.26 -15.21 3.23
CA THR A 28 11.51 -14.07 4.12
C THR A 28 10.81 -14.38 5.45
N LYS A 29 11.47 -14.04 6.55
CA LYS A 29 10.92 -14.24 7.90
C LYS A 29 9.87 -13.15 8.14
N ASP A 30 8.71 -13.32 7.54
CA ASP A 30 7.60 -12.41 7.73
C ASP A 30 7.17 -12.48 9.20
N SER A 31 7.04 -11.31 9.85
CA SER A 31 6.48 -11.23 11.19
C SER A 31 4.97 -10.98 11.10
N THR A 32 4.24 -11.38 12.14
CA THR A 32 2.81 -11.10 12.25
C THR A 32 2.51 -10.42 13.58
N ASP A 33 1.58 -9.47 13.53
CA ASP A 33 1.07 -8.79 14.71
C ASP A 33 -0.36 -9.23 14.98
N HIS A 34 -0.74 -9.28 16.25
CA HIS A 34 -2.07 -9.66 16.68
C HIS A 34 -2.68 -8.54 17.51
N TRP A 35 -3.90 -8.13 17.14
CA TRP A 35 -4.60 -7.04 17.82
C TRP A 35 -6.02 -7.45 18.20
N CYS A 36 -6.48 -6.92 19.33
CA CYS A 36 -7.83 -7.10 19.84
C CYS A 36 -8.53 -5.75 19.95
N GLY A 37 -9.69 -5.58 19.33
CA GLY A 37 -10.47 -4.34 19.32
C GLY A 37 -11.39 -4.18 20.52
N ALA A 38 -10.92 -4.51 21.73
CA ALA A 38 -11.75 -4.49 22.93
C ALA A 38 -12.15 -3.07 23.38
N ALA A 39 -11.31 -2.06 23.14
CA ALA A 39 -11.57 -0.70 23.61
C ALA A 39 -12.54 0.08 22.72
N ASP A 40 -12.51 -0.14 21.39
CA ASP A 40 -13.42 0.49 20.43
C ASP A 40 -13.77 -0.48 19.28
N PRO A 41 -14.70 -1.42 19.50
CA PRO A 41 -15.08 -2.40 18.48
C PRO A 41 -15.61 -1.79 17.17
N PRO A 42 -16.44 -0.72 17.17
CA PRO A 42 -16.90 -0.09 15.93
C PRO A 42 -15.78 0.54 15.08
N ALA A 43 -14.83 1.27 15.69
CA ALA A 43 -13.71 1.84 14.94
C ALA A 43 -12.76 0.75 14.43
N PHE A 44 -12.47 -0.26 15.26
CA PHE A 44 -11.69 -1.43 14.86
C PHE A 44 -12.33 -2.17 13.67
N ALA A 45 -13.65 -2.35 13.66
CA ALA A 45 -14.36 -3.01 12.57
C ALA A 45 -14.30 -2.22 11.25
N ARG A 46 -14.39 -0.87 11.30
CA ARG A 46 -14.20 -0.02 10.11
C ARG A 46 -12.79 -0.13 9.55
N TRP A 47 -11.78 -0.05 10.42
CA TRP A 47 -10.38 -0.25 10.06
C TRP A 47 -10.16 -1.61 9.39
N LEU A 48 -10.68 -2.68 10.01
CA LEU A 48 -10.58 -4.04 9.47
C LEU A 48 -11.23 -4.15 8.10
N ALA A 49 -12.44 -3.61 7.93
CA ALA A 49 -13.16 -3.65 6.66
C ALA A 49 -12.36 -2.97 5.52
N ASP A 50 -11.73 -1.82 5.80
CA ASP A 50 -10.91 -1.13 4.80
C ASP A 50 -9.69 -1.96 4.38
N ARG A 51 -9.02 -2.65 5.32
CA ARG A 51 -7.87 -3.51 4.97
C ARG A 51 -8.31 -4.78 4.23
N SER A 52 -9.39 -5.43 4.67
CA SER A 52 -9.90 -6.65 4.03
C SER A 52 -10.42 -6.40 2.62
N ALA A 53 -10.88 -5.20 2.31
CA ALA A 53 -11.31 -4.82 0.96
C ALA A 53 -10.13 -4.49 0.00
N GLY A 54 -8.88 -4.57 0.47
CA GLY A 54 -7.71 -4.22 -0.32
C GLY A 54 -7.65 -2.73 -0.64
N CYS A 55 -8.13 -1.87 0.26
CA CYS A 55 -8.29 -0.43 -0.01
C CYS A 55 -6.98 0.32 -0.31
N GLY A 56 -5.81 -0.29 -0.21
CA GLY A 56 -4.56 0.29 -0.70
C GLY A 56 -3.42 -0.72 -0.69
N ALA A 57 -2.64 -0.76 -1.76
CA ALA A 57 -1.42 -1.58 -1.86
C ALA A 57 -0.32 -1.17 -0.86
N HIS A 58 -0.51 -0.02 -0.20
CA HIS A 58 0.44 0.59 0.73
C HIS A 58 0.05 0.40 2.20
N LEU A 59 -0.99 -0.36 2.48
CA LEU A 59 -1.41 -0.72 3.84
C LEU A 59 -1.04 -2.17 4.08
N VAL A 60 -0.60 -2.48 5.29
CA VAL A 60 -0.32 -3.87 5.68
C VAL A 60 -1.56 -4.75 5.53
N PRO A 61 -1.43 -5.95 4.94
CA PRO A 61 -2.58 -6.80 4.69
C PRO A 61 -3.01 -7.52 5.97
N VAL A 62 -4.33 -7.66 6.12
CA VAL A 62 -4.93 -8.52 7.13
C VAL A 62 -4.88 -9.96 6.65
N LEU A 63 -4.22 -10.83 7.42
CA LEU A 63 -4.13 -12.26 7.11
C LEU A 63 -5.38 -12.99 7.58
N ARG A 64 -5.82 -12.69 8.81
CA ARG A 64 -6.95 -13.35 9.45
C ARG A 64 -7.71 -12.36 10.32
N ALA A 65 -9.02 -12.58 10.42
CA ALA A 65 -9.89 -11.86 11.34
C ALA A 65 -10.82 -12.86 12.04
N GLY A 66 -11.17 -12.56 13.29
CA GLY A 66 -12.00 -13.43 14.10
C GLY A 66 -12.43 -12.77 15.40
N ARG A 67 -12.60 -13.59 16.43
CA ARG A 67 -12.85 -13.14 17.80
C ARG A 67 -11.79 -13.69 18.73
N CYS A 68 -11.39 -12.90 19.73
CA CYS A 68 -10.58 -13.40 20.82
C CYS A 68 -11.42 -14.28 21.77
N PRO A 69 -10.80 -14.98 22.72
CA PRO A 69 -11.50 -15.81 23.72
C PRO A 69 -12.58 -15.07 24.52
N SER A 70 -12.38 -13.76 24.76
CA SER A 70 -13.36 -12.88 25.43
C SER A 70 -14.48 -12.39 24.50
N GLY A 71 -14.50 -12.81 23.23
CA GLY A 71 -15.53 -12.46 22.25
C GLY A 71 -15.33 -11.14 21.48
N HIS A 72 -14.28 -10.37 21.77
CA HIS A 72 -13.95 -9.12 21.06
C HIS A 72 -13.43 -9.38 19.64
N PRO A 73 -13.60 -8.45 18.69
CA PRO A 73 -12.99 -8.59 17.36
C PRO A 73 -11.47 -8.66 17.48
N ALA A 74 -10.85 -9.57 16.74
CA ALA A 74 -9.41 -9.77 16.72
C ALA A 74 -8.91 -9.91 15.28
N VAL A 75 -7.67 -9.50 15.05
CA VAL A 75 -7.04 -9.54 13.72
C VAL A 75 -5.58 -9.95 13.83
N GLU A 76 -5.13 -10.72 12.83
CA GLU A 76 -3.73 -11.02 12.56
C GLU A 76 -3.31 -10.26 11.29
N VAL A 77 -2.25 -9.46 11.41
CA VAL A 77 -1.74 -8.57 10.35
C VAL A 77 -0.35 -9.01 9.96
N LEU A 78 -0.08 -9.06 8.66
CA LEU A 78 1.27 -9.31 8.15
C LEU A 78 2.13 -8.06 8.34
N ARG A 79 3.35 -8.22 8.84
CA ARG A 79 4.39 -7.18 8.88
C ARG A 79 5.49 -7.57 7.90
N PRO A 80 5.42 -7.09 6.64
CA PRO A 80 6.50 -7.29 5.68
C PRO A 80 7.80 -6.69 6.22
N PRO A 81 8.97 -7.26 5.87
CA PRO A 81 10.24 -6.63 6.20
C PRO A 81 10.35 -5.29 5.46
N VAL A 82 10.44 -4.21 6.23
CA VAL A 82 10.60 -2.85 5.73
C VAL A 82 11.72 -2.15 6.51
N HIS A 83 12.42 -1.24 5.84
CA HIS A 83 13.26 -0.25 6.51
C HIS A 83 12.36 0.88 6.97
N ALA A 84 12.54 1.38 8.19
CA ALA A 84 11.83 2.58 8.62
C ALA A 84 12.14 3.73 7.64
N LEU A 85 11.18 4.64 7.43
CA LEU A 85 11.33 5.66 6.38
C LEU A 85 12.58 6.54 6.56
N ASP A 86 12.93 6.87 7.79
CA ASP A 86 14.15 7.61 8.14
C ASP A 86 15.41 6.82 7.81
N GLU A 87 15.49 5.55 8.21
CA GLU A 87 16.59 4.64 7.86
C GLU A 87 16.72 4.48 6.34
N ALA A 88 15.60 4.31 5.64
CA ALA A 88 15.56 4.22 4.19
C ALA A 88 16.11 5.50 3.54
N LEU A 89 15.75 6.68 4.06
CA LEU A 89 16.25 7.95 3.56
C LEU A 89 17.74 8.15 3.87
N ASP A 90 18.25 7.61 4.97
CA ASP A 90 19.68 7.65 5.29
C ASP A 90 20.48 6.78 4.31
N VAL A 91 19.95 5.63 3.90
CA VAL A 91 20.54 4.78 2.86
C VAL A 91 20.49 5.45 1.48
N VAL A 92 19.37 6.11 1.15
CA VAL A 92 19.19 6.81 -0.14
C VAL A 92 20.01 8.10 -0.22
N GLY A 93 20.28 8.76 0.91
CA GLY A 93 20.96 10.04 0.98
C GLY A 93 20.07 11.20 0.52
N THR A 94 20.45 11.88 -0.56
CA THR A 94 19.66 12.98 -1.16
C THR A 94 18.79 12.45 -2.29
N PRO A 95 17.50 12.13 -2.06
CA PRO A 95 16.62 11.64 -3.10
C PRO A 95 16.47 12.68 -4.23
N THR A 96 16.47 12.21 -5.47
CA THR A 96 16.00 13.02 -6.60
C THR A 96 14.51 13.33 -6.47
N GLU A 97 14.04 14.41 -7.10
CA GLU A 97 12.61 14.77 -7.11
C GLU A 97 11.72 13.59 -7.52
N GLY A 98 12.09 12.85 -8.57
CA GLY A 98 11.30 11.70 -9.02
C GLY A 98 11.25 10.53 -8.03
N VAL A 99 12.30 10.33 -7.23
CA VAL A 99 12.28 9.34 -6.11
C VAL A 99 11.40 9.85 -4.97
N ALA A 100 11.50 11.14 -4.64
CA ALA A 100 10.62 11.76 -3.65
C ALA A 100 9.15 11.67 -4.05
N VAL A 101 8.81 11.86 -5.33
CA VAL A 101 7.45 11.64 -5.85
C VAL A 101 6.98 10.20 -5.61
N THR A 102 7.81 9.21 -5.95
CA THR A 102 7.49 7.78 -5.72
C THR A 102 7.19 7.48 -4.25
N LEU A 103 7.98 8.03 -3.33
CA LEU A 103 7.81 7.79 -1.89
C LEU A 103 6.63 8.58 -1.30
N THR A 104 6.36 9.80 -1.77
CA THR A 104 5.36 10.68 -1.14
C THR A 104 3.96 10.56 -1.68
N VAL A 105 3.78 10.15 -2.95
CA VAL A 105 2.45 9.97 -3.55
C VAL A 105 1.57 8.98 -2.76
N PRO A 106 2.05 7.78 -2.40
CA PRO A 106 1.27 6.85 -1.57
C PRO A 106 0.82 7.44 -0.23
N LEU A 107 1.73 8.17 0.45
CA LEU A 107 1.47 8.78 1.75
C LEU A 107 0.37 9.83 1.66
N LEU A 108 0.47 10.73 0.68
CA LEU A 108 -0.52 11.80 0.49
C LEU A 108 -1.86 11.26 -0.02
N GLN A 109 -1.88 10.21 -0.84
CA GLN A 109 -3.11 9.54 -1.26
C GLN A 109 -3.87 8.92 -0.08
N LEU A 110 -3.16 8.19 0.80
CA LEU A 110 -3.74 7.63 2.01
C LEU A 110 -4.24 8.73 2.96
N ALA A 111 -3.46 9.79 3.17
CA ALA A 111 -3.84 10.93 3.99
C ALA A 111 -5.10 11.64 3.46
N ALA A 112 -5.17 11.90 2.15
CA ALA A 112 -6.34 12.54 1.54
C ALA A 112 -7.60 11.69 1.68
N ARG A 113 -7.49 10.37 1.54
CA ARG A 113 -8.62 9.44 1.73
C ARG A 113 -9.06 9.39 3.18
N ALA A 114 -8.12 9.37 4.12
CA ALA A 114 -8.42 9.38 5.55
C ALA A 114 -9.16 10.66 5.96
N ARG A 115 -8.67 11.83 5.56
CA ARG A 115 -9.33 13.11 5.85
C ARG A 115 -10.67 13.30 5.15
N ALA A 116 -10.90 12.58 4.06
CA ALA A 116 -12.21 12.54 3.40
C ALA A 116 -13.19 11.54 4.07
N GLY A 117 -12.77 10.82 5.11
CA GLY A 117 -13.55 9.75 5.75
C GLY A 117 -13.73 8.51 4.86
N ALA A 118 -12.92 8.37 3.81
CA ALA A 118 -12.96 7.25 2.89
C ALA A 118 -12.05 6.09 3.31
N LEU A 119 -11.25 6.30 4.36
CA LEU A 119 -10.32 5.33 4.93
C LEU A 119 -10.21 5.57 6.44
N GLU A 120 -10.46 4.55 7.25
CA GLU A 120 -10.14 4.58 8.67
C GLU A 120 -8.63 4.30 8.83
N LEU A 121 -7.88 5.31 9.29
CA LEU A 121 -6.51 5.13 9.76
C LEU A 121 -6.54 4.95 11.27
N GLY A 122 -5.75 3.98 11.73
CA GLY A 122 -5.47 3.74 13.12
C GLY A 122 -4.44 4.71 13.70
N VAL A 123 -3.89 4.31 14.85
CA VAL A 123 -2.77 5.01 15.46
C VAL A 123 -1.53 4.70 14.63
N LEU A 124 -0.89 5.73 14.12
CA LEU A 124 0.29 5.58 13.26
C LEU A 124 1.43 6.43 13.81
N SER A 125 2.57 5.83 14.10
CA SER A 125 3.82 6.57 14.34
C SER A 125 4.66 6.65 13.06
N VAL A 126 5.68 7.52 13.05
CA VAL A 126 6.56 7.67 11.88
C VAL A 126 7.38 6.40 11.65
N GLU A 127 7.75 5.68 12.71
CA GLU A 127 8.49 4.40 12.62
C GLU A 127 7.64 3.26 12.04
N GLU A 128 6.31 3.40 12.04
CA GLU A 128 5.37 2.45 11.42
C GLU A 128 5.18 2.71 9.92
N ILE A 129 5.88 3.69 9.36
CA ILE A 129 5.95 3.96 7.92
C ILE A 129 7.32 3.49 7.44
N GLY A 130 7.33 2.52 6.52
CA GLY A 130 8.55 1.95 6.00
C GLY A 130 8.57 1.84 4.48
N VAL A 131 9.73 1.47 3.97
CA VAL A 131 9.95 1.18 2.55
C VAL A 131 10.53 -0.22 2.42
N ASP A 132 9.91 -1.06 1.59
CA ASP A 132 10.37 -2.41 1.34
C ASP A 132 11.56 -2.47 0.37
N GLU A 133 12.14 -3.66 0.17
CA GLU A 133 13.25 -3.89 -0.77
C GLU A 133 12.91 -3.57 -2.24
N ALA A 134 11.63 -3.44 -2.61
CA ALA A 134 11.22 -3.02 -3.95
C ALA A 134 11.08 -1.49 -4.07
N GLY A 135 11.22 -0.75 -2.97
CA GLY A 135 11.01 0.69 -2.93
C GLY A 135 9.53 1.09 -2.75
N ALA A 136 8.66 0.14 -2.40
CA ALA A 136 7.27 0.41 -2.12
C ALA A 136 7.09 0.89 -0.67
N VAL A 137 6.31 1.96 -0.52
CA VAL A 137 5.96 2.48 0.80
C VAL A 137 4.87 1.61 1.41
N LEU A 138 5.07 1.21 2.65
CA LEU A 138 4.13 0.44 3.45
C LEU A 138 3.86 1.16 4.76
N VAL A 139 2.58 1.24 5.10
CA VAL A 139 2.07 1.89 6.31
C VAL A 139 1.42 0.82 7.18
N ALA A 140 1.93 0.71 8.39
CA ALA A 140 1.63 -0.38 9.28
C ALA A 140 1.02 0.15 10.59
N ASP A 141 -0.12 0.82 10.44
CA ASP A 141 -0.84 1.47 11.53
C ASP A 141 -1.51 0.45 12.47
N ARG A 142 -1.58 0.83 13.75
CA ARG A 142 -2.27 0.03 14.77
C ARG A 142 -3.77 0.31 14.75
N PRO A 143 -4.65 -0.70 14.76
CA PRO A 143 -6.09 -0.46 14.69
C PRO A 143 -6.58 0.47 15.81
N PRO A 144 -7.58 1.34 15.58
CA PRO A 144 -8.15 2.17 16.63
C PRO A 144 -8.65 1.34 17.81
N GLY A 145 -8.31 1.74 19.03
CA GLY A 145 -8.72 1.01 20.25
C GLY A 145 -8.13 -0.40 20.36
N ALA A 146 -7.09 -0.72 19.58
CA ALA A 146 -6.40 -2.00 19.70
C ALA A 146 -5.70 -2.11 21.07
N VAL A 147 -5.95 -3.23 21.72
CA VAL A 147 -5.19 -3.70 22.88
C VAL A 147 -4.41 -4.95 22.49
N PRO A 148 -3.34 -5.29 23.23
CA PRO A 148 -2.67 -6.58 23.09
C PRO A 148 -3.69 -7.74 23.15
N PRO A 149 -3.42 -8.85 22.45
CA PRO A 149 -4.37 -9.97 22.39
C PRO A 149 -4.71 -10.46 23.81
N CYS A 150 -6.00 -10.71 24.04
CA CYS A 150 -6.47 -11.28 25.30
C CYS A 150 -5.73 -12.62 25.52
N ARG A 151 -4.99 -12.73 26.63
CA ARG A 151 -4.31 -13.99 26.97
C ARG A 151 -5.36 -15.02 27.40
N ASP A 152 -5.17 -16.25 26.95
CA ASP A 152 -5.85 -17.40 27.52
C ASP A 152 -5.24 -17.68 28.89
N ASP A 153 -5.77 -17.05 29.94
CA ASP A 153 -5.34 -17.30 31.33
C ASP A 153 -5.57 -18.76 31.76
N SER A 154 -6.31 -19.54 30.97
CA SER A 154 -6.64 -20.95 31.22
C SER A 154 -5.45 -21.93 31.07
N ALA A 155 -4.28 -21.52 30.59
CA ALA A 155 -3.15 -22.43 30.36
C ALA A 155 -2.05 -22.39 31.45
N SER A 156 -2.11 -21.48 32.42
CA SER A 156 -1.08 -21.35 33.45
C SER A 156 -1.50 -22.01 34.77
N GLY A 157 -1.51 -23.34 34.79
CA GLY A 157 -1.61 -24.15 36.02
C GLY A 157 -0.32 -24.16 36.85
N THR A 158 0.40 -23.04 36.94
CA THR A 158 1.65 -22.93 37.70
C THR A 158 1.39 -22.20 39.00
N THR A 159 1.84 -22.84 40.08
CA THR A 159 1.77 -22.45 41.50
C THR A 159 1.97 -20.95 41.77
N PRO A 160 1.27 -20.38 42.77
CA PRO A 160 1.29 -18.96 43.07
C PRO A 160 2.64 -18.55 43.67
N THR A 161 3.59 -18.19 42.81
CA THR A 161 4.75 -17.41 43.22
C THR A 161 4.33 -15.95 43.21
N GLU A 162 4.17 -15.42 44.42
CA GLU A 162 3.93 -14.04 44.82
C GLU A 162 4.52 -13.04 43.81
N SER A 163 3.67 -12.63 42.87
CA SER A 163 4.05 -11.73 41.78
C SER A 163 4.01 -10.32 42.35
N VAL A 164 5.20 -9.75 42.57
CA VAL A 164 5.37 -8.33 42.89
C VAL A 164 4.55 -7.52 41.89
N PRO A 165 3.60 -6.66 42.35
CA PRO A 165 2.78 -5.87 41.44
C PRO A 165 3.70 -4.93 40.66
N VAL A 166 3.97 -5.30 39.41
CA VAL A 166 4.55 -4.38 38.43
C VAL A 166 3.61 -3.19 38.38
N PRO A 167 4.08 -1.96 38.65
CA PRO A 167 3.22 -0.80 38.65
C PRO A 167 2.56 -0.73 37.29
N VAL A 168 1.24 -0.90 37.27
CA VAL A 168 0.39 -0.70 36.09
C VAL A 168 0.73 0.69 35.59
N GLY A 169 1.55 0.73 34.55
CA GLY A 169 1.99 1.96 33.92
C GLY A 169 0.73 2.75 33.60
N ARG A 170 0.65 3.93 34.23
CA ARG A 170 -0.34 4.97 34.00
C ARG A 170 -0.86 4.89 32.55
N PRO A 171 -2.17 4.84 32.28
CA PRO A 171 -2.68 4.95 30.91
C PRO A 171 -2.32 6.34 30.38
N THR A 172 -1.14 6.44 29.77
CA THR A 172 -0.66 7.55 28.94
C THR A 172 -0.93 7.11 27.50
N ARG A 173 -1.83 7.67 26.71
CA ARG A 173 -2.47 8.98 26.63
C ARG A 173 -3.93 8.79 26.16
N SER A 174 -4.69 9.86 26.31
CA SER A 174 -5.96 10.16 25.62
C SER A 174 -5.89 11.67 25.34
N PRO A 175 -6.55 12.28 24.32
CA PRO A 175 -7.55 11.81 23.35
C PRO A 175 -7.21 12.21 21.88
N ARG A 176 -5.91 12.41 21.56
CA ARG A 176 -5.37 12.97 20.30
C ARG A 176 -4.17 12.15 19.76
N ASP A 177 -4.11 10.87 20.12
CA ASP A 177 -2.98 10.01 19.83
C ASP A 177 -2.84 9.76 18.32
N ALA A 178 -1.79 10.38 17.79
CA ALA A 178 -1.28 10.31 16.44
C ALA A 178 -2.36 10.20 15.35
N ASP A 179 -2.96 11.35 14.99
CA ASP A 179 -3.72 11.48 13.75
C ASP A 179 -2.89 10.92 12.59
N GLY A 180 -3.20 9.69 12.17
CA GLY A 180 -2.40 8.98 11.19
C GLY A 180 -2.33 9.74 9.87
N SER A 181 -3.38 10.48 9.52
CA SER A 181 -3.37 11.33 8.33
C SER A 181 -2.32 12.44 8.43
N ARG A 182 -2.21 13.08 9.58
CA ARG A 182 -1.18 14.09 9.87
C ARG A 182 0.22 13.49 9.83
N GLN A 183 0.41 12.29 10.38
CA GLN A 183 1.71 11.60 10.37
C GLN A 183 2.16 11.22 8.96
N LEU A 184 1.24 10.80 8.08
CA LEU A 184 1.54 10.56 6.67
C LEU A 184 1.99 11.84 5.94
N VAL A 185 1.37 13.00 6.22
CA VAL A 185 1.79 14.28 5.63
C VAL A 185 3.16 14.71 6.18
N LEU A 186 3.42 14.51 7.47
CA LEU A 186 4.74 14.77 8.07
C LEU A 186 5.81 13.86 7.47
N ALA A 187 5.54 12.58 7.28
CA ALA A 187 6.44 11.65 6.61
C ALA A 187 6.74 12.09 5.17
N ALA A 188 5.72 12.52 4.42
CA ALA A 188 5.92 13.08 3.08
C ALA A 188 6.82 14.33 3.11
N ARG A 189 6.63 15.20 4.09
CA ARG A 189 7.51 16.38 4.29
C ARG A 189 8.94 15.97 4.62
N THR A 190 9.16 14.98 5.49
CA THR A 190 10.50 14.46 5.81
C THR A 190 11.23 13.98 4.54
N VAL A 191 10.55 13.29 3.63
CA VAL A 191 11.13 12.88 2.34
C VAL A 191 11.55 14.09 1.52
N TRP A 192 10.66 15.08 1.38
CA TRP A 192 10.98 16.29 0.62
C TRP A 192 12.11 17.07 1.26
N ASP A 193 12.18 17.16 2.59
CA ASP A 193 13.27 17.83 3.34
C ASP A 193 14.65 17.21 3.12
N ARG A 194 14.73 15.99 2.59
CA ARG A 194 15.98 15.36 2.13
C ARG A 194 16.31 15.68 0.66
N VAL A 195 15.37 16.14 -0.15
CA VAL A 195 15.62 16.60 -1.53
C VAL A 195 16.48 17.87 -1.48
N ASP A 196 17.33 18.09 -2.50
CA ASP A 196 18.15 19.30 -2.60
C ASP A 196 17.31 20.56 -2.41
N ALA A 197 17.64 21.36 -1.40
CA ALA A 197 16.95 22.61 -1.08
C ALA A 197 17.02 23.64 -2.22
N ARG A 198 17.94 23.49 -3.19
CA ARG A 198 18.04 24.34 -4.38
C ARG A 198 17.07 23.92 -5.50
N ALA A 199 16.35 22.81 -5.35
CA ALA A 199 15.38 22.37 -6.34
C ALA A 199 14.26 23.41 -6.49
N PRO A 200 13.98 23.92 -7.71
CA PRO A 200 13.03 25.03 -7.90
C PRO A 200 11.61 24.68 -7.46
N VAL A 201 11.24 23.39 -7.49
CA VAL A 201 9.92 22.93 -7.06
C VAL A 201 9.65 23.18 -5.57
N ARG A 202 10.70 23.20 -4.73
CA ARG A 202 10.60 23.40 -3.27
C ARG A 202 9.89 24.70 -2.91
N GLU A 203 10.15 25.78 -3.64
CA GLU A 203 9.55 27.10 -3.39
C GLU A 203 8.02 27.05 -3.45
N SER A 204 7.48 26.29 -4.40
CA SER A 204 6.03 26.12 -4.55
C SER A 204 5.44 25.04 -3.64
N LEU A 205 6.21 23.99 -3.32
CA LEU A 205 5.70 22.79 -2.67
C LEU A 205 5.71 22.89 -1.14
N ASP A 206 6.78 23.44 -0.56
CA ASP A 206 6.97 23.56 0.90
C ASP A 206 5.80 24.26 1.61
N PRO A 207 5.28 25.43 1.15
CA PRO A 207 4.15 26.07 1.81
C PRO A 207 2.88 25.23 1.76
N VAL A 208 2.66 24.48 0.69
CA VAL A 208 1.46 23.64 0.52
C VAL A 208 1.55 22.38 1.37
N LEU A 209 2.71 21.73 1.45
CA LEU A 209 2.94 20.63 2.38
C LEU A 209 2.80 21.09 3.83
N HIS A 210 3.29 22.29 4.17
CA HIS A 210 3.13 22.86 5.49
C HIS A 210 1.66 23.09 5.86
N ALA A 211 0.88 23.73 4.99
CA ALA A 211 -0.55 23.92 5.17
C ALA A 211 -1.30 22.59 5.27
N ALA A 212 -0.91 21.59 4.47
CA ALA A 212 -1.50 20.27 4.51
C ALA A 212 -1.23 19.51 5.81
N VAL A 213 -0.27 19.88 6.68
CA VAL A 213 -0.05 19.16 7.95
C VAL A 213 -1.29 19.25 8.83
N ASP A 214 -1.87 20.43 8.99
CA ASP A 214 -3.04 20.66 9.85
C ASP A 214 -4.32 20.99 9.04
N GLY A 215 -4.25 20.96 7.70
CA GLY A 215 -5.36 21.24 6.79
C GLY A 215 -6.40 20.10 6.62
N GLY A 216 -7.34 20.29 5.71
CA GLY A 216 -8.36 19.31 5.35
C GLY A 216 -7.94 18.35 4.23
N ALA A 217 -8.88 17.58 3.70
CA ALA A 217 -8.64 16.68 2.57
C ALA A 217 -8.27 17.45 1.28
N ASP A 218 -8.81 18.66 1.08
CA ASP A 218 -8.53 19.47 -0.11
C ASP A 218 -7.11 20.04 -0.10
N ASP A 219 -6.58 20.43 1.06
CA ASP A 219 -5.20 20.88 1.22
C ASP A 219 -4.22 19.74 0.89
N VAL A 220 -4.50 18.52 1.36
CA VAL A 220 -3.69 17.33 1.03
C VAL A 220 -3.77 16.99 -0.46
N ARG A 221 -4.94 17.13 -1.10
CA ARG A 221 -5.07 16.92 -2.56
C ARG A 221 -4.33 17.98 -3.36
N ALA A 222 -4.33 19.23 -2.92
CA ALA A 222 -3.55 20.29 -3.54
C ALA A 222 -2.04 19.98 -3.44
N ALA A 223 -1.57 19.54 -2.27
CA ALA A 223 -0.19 19.08 -2.08
C ALA A 223 0.14 17.90 -3.01
N LEU A 224 -0.72 16.88 -3.08
CA LEU A 224 -0.55 15.73 -3.95
C LEU A 224 -0.49 16.13 -5.43
N ALA A 225 -1.30 17.07 -5.88
CA ALA A 225 -1.28 17.56 -7.26
C ALA A 225 0.05 18.23 -7.60
N LEU A 226 0.62 19.03 -6.69
CA LEU A 226 1.93 19.65 -6.88
C LEU A 226 3.06 18.61 -6.86
N VAL A 227 3.02 17.63 -5.96
CA VAL A 227 3.98 16.51 -5.93
C VAL A 227 3.96 15.76 -7.27
N LEU A 228 2.78 15.43 -7.80
CA LEU A 228 2.66 14.74 -9.09
C LEU A 228 3.16 15.58 -10.27
N ALA A 229 3.07 16.92 -10.17
CA ALA A 229 3.58 17.84 -11.19
C ALA A 229 5.09 18.09 -11.08
N ALA A 230 5.71 17.81 -9.92
CA ALA A 230 7.12 18.09 -9.65
C ALA A 230 8.05 17.35 -10.62
N ALA A 231 7.87 16.04 -10.74
CA ALA A 231 8.71 15.18 -11.56
C ALA A 231 8.00 13.85 -11.89
N PRO A 232 8.38 13.15 -12.99
CA PRO A 232 7.90 11.79 -13.22
C PRO A 232 8.45 10.85 -12.14
N PRO A 233 7.64 9.89 -11.63
CA PRO A 233 8.07 8.96 -10.59
C PRO A 233 9.25 8.11 -11.06
N ARG A 234 10.22 7.90 -10.17
CA ARG A 234 11.42 7.08 -10.41
C ARG A 234 11.52 5.96 -9.38
N PRO A 235 11.96 4.75 -9.78
CA PRO A 235 12.13 3.65 -8.83
C PRO A 235 13.20 3.98 -7.79
N VAL A 236 12.97 3.57 -6.54
CA VAL A 236 13.99 3.61 -5.48
C VAL A 236 15.05 2.57 -5.84
N ARG A 237 16.32 2.99 -5.84
CA ARG A 237 17.45 2.08 -6.04
C ARG A 237 18.21 1.98 -4.74
N TRP A 238 18.12 0.83 -4.08
CA TRP A 238 18.93 0.53 -2.92
C TRP A 238 20.38 0.39 -3.35
N THR A 239 21.23 1.30 -2.91
CA THR A 239 22.68 1.12 -3.03
C THR A 239 23.07 0.02 -2.06
N ARG A 240 23.00 -1.24 -2.51
CA ARG A 240 23.54 -2.34 -1.70
C ARG A 240 25.02 -2.06 -1.45
N PRO A 241 25.49 -2.03 -0.19
CA PRO A 241 26.90 -1.96 0.08
C PRO A 241 27.57 -3.16 -0.58
N LEU A 242 28.41 -2.91 -1.58
CA LEU A 242 29.15 -3.95 -2.29
C LEU A 242 30.13 -4.72 -1.37
N GLY A 243 30.29 -4.31 -0.11
CA GLY A 243 31.25 -4.89 0.83
C GLY A 243 30.77 -6.10 1.65
N ALA A 244 29.48 -6.41 1.72
CA ALA A 244 28.99 -7.48 2.60
C ALA A 244 29.06 -8.90 2.00
N PHE A 245 29.39 -9.04 0.71
CA PHE A 245 29.53 -10.34 0.04
C PHE A 245 30.99 -10.77 -0.18
N PHE A 246 31.97 -9.92 0.12
CA PHE A 246 33.39 -10.18 -0.14
C PHE A 246 34.26 -10.28 1.11
N ASP A 247 33.68 -10.27 2.32
CA ASP A 247 34.41 -10.45 3.58
C ASP A 247 34.43 -11.91 4.07
N ASP A 248 33.97 -12.85 3.23
CA ASP A 248 34.39 -14.25 3.32
C ASP A 248 35.49 -14.45 2.27
N GLY A 249 36.74 -14.40 2.73
CA GLY A 249 37.94 -14.62 1.93
C GLY A 249 38.02 -16.03 1.37
N ALA A 250 37.26 -16.31 0.31
CA ALA A 250 37.35 -17.56 -0.44
C ALA A 250 37.12 -17.35 -1.95
N LEU A 251 38.25 -17.21 -2.65
CA LEU A 251 38.62 -18.16 -3.71
C LEU A 251 37.91 -18.07 -5.08
N PHE A 252 37.79 -16.89 -5.70
CA PHE A 252 37.66 -16.83 -7.17
C PHE A 252 38.43 -15.65 -7.76
N ASP A 253 39.73 -15.89 -7.96
CA ASP A 253 40.50 -15.29 -9.04
C ASP A 253 40.16 -16.07 -10.32
N ASP A 254 39.29 -15.52 -11.16
CA ASP A 254 39.33 -15.89 -12.58
C ASP A 254 38.69 -14.81 -13.48
N GLY A 255 39.50 -14.32 -14.41
CA GLY A 255 39.12 -14.19 -15.81
C GLY A 255 38.06 -13.15 -16.19
N ALA A 256 38.53 -12.00 -16.67
CA ALA A 256 37.79 -11.07 -17.50
C ALA A 256 36.93 -11.74 -18.59
N THR A 257 35.71 -11.24 -18.82
CA THR A 257 35.12 -11.17 -20.18
C THR A 257 34.12 -10.03 -20.32
N ALA A 258 34.12 -9.46 -21.52
CA ALA A 258 33.49 -8.22 -21.93
C ALA A 258 31.97 -8.32 -22.20
N VAL A 259 31.37 -7.13 -22.23
CA VAL A 259 29.99 -6.80 -22.65
C VAL A 259 29.71 -7.21 -24.10
N PRO A 260 28.52 -7.75 -24.38
CA PRO A 260 27.62 -7.16 -25.39
C PRO A 260 26.16 -7.16 -24.88
N GLY A 261 25.19 -6.38 -25.35
CA GLY A 261 25.08 -5.55 -26.53
C GLY A 261 23.70 -4.87 -26.50
N GLN A 262 23.59 -3.81 -27.28
CA GLN A 262 22.63 -2.73 -27.18
C GLN A 262 21.59 -2.85 -28.30
N ASP A 263 20.73 -3.88 -28.30
CA ASP A 263 19.79 -4.13 -29.42
C ASP A 263 18.31 -4.38 -29.02
N ALA A 264 17.89 -4.01 -27.80
CA ALA A 264 16.51 -4.24 -27.34
C ALA A 264 15.53 -3.07 -27.58
N ARG A 265 15.91 -2.03 -28.35
CA ARG A 265 15.15 -0.75 -28.42
C ARG A 265 14.28 -0.56 -29.68
N ALA A 266 14.28 -1.49 -30.63
CA ALA A 266 13.56 -1.32 -31.91
C ALA A 266 12.19 -2.05 -32.00
N ALA A 267 11.84 -2.92 -31.06
CA ALA A 267 10.62 -3.75 -31.15
C ALA A 267 9.36 -3.14 -30.48
N ALA A 268 9.47 -2.00 -29.77
CA ALA A 268 8.39 -1.46 -28.94
C ALA A 268 7.48 -0.43 -29.65
N ALA A 269 7.73 -0.07 -30.91
CA ALA A 269 7.02 1.01 -31.59
C ALA A 269 5.73 0.58 -32.34
N SER A 270 5.45 -0.73 -32.45
CA SER A 270 4.39 -1.25 -33.33
C SER A 270 3.05 -1.55 -32.63
N THR A 271 2.96 -1.35 -31.31
CA THR A 271 1.80 -1.78 -30.48
C THR A 271 1.08 -0.63 -29.79
N ALA A 272 1.15 0.59 -30.36
CA ALA A 272 0.71 1.82 -29.68
C ALA A 272 -0.71 2.30 -30.04
N VAL A 273 -1.40 1.69 -31.02
CA VAL A 273 -2.68 2.24 -31.52
C VAL A 273 -3.92 1.57 -30.89
N GLY A 274 -3.78 0.37 -30.29
CA GLY A 274 -4.87 -0.31 -29.56
C GLY A 274 -4.96 -0.01 -28.06
N THR A 275 -3.93 0.61 -27.48
CA THR A 275 -3.75 0.79 -26.03
C THR A 275 -4.36 2.08 -25.48
N ALA A 276 -4.58 3.11 -26.31
CA ALA A 276 -5.08 4.40 -25.85
C ALA A 276 -6.55 4.34 -25.37
N ALA A 277 -7.41 3.60 -26.09
CA ALA A 277 -8.81 3.41 -25.68
C ALA A 277 -8.94 2.53 -24.43
N GLY A 278 -8.12 1.47 -24.34
CA GLY A 278 -8.04 0.63 -23.15
C GLY A 278 -7.49 1.39 -21.94
N ALA A 279 -6.45 2.21 -22.13
CA ALA A 279 -5.87 3.04 -21.07
C ALA A 279 -6.85 4.11 -20.58
N ALA A 280 -7.62 4.74 -21.48
CA ALA A 280 -8.65 5.71 -21.11
C ALA A 280 -9.80 5.04 -20.33
N LEU A 281 -10.22 3.83 -20.74
CA LEU A 281 -11.29 3.08 -20.08
C LEU A 281 -10.85 2.54 -18.71
N VAL A 282 -9.59 2.10 -18.60
CA VAL A 282 -8.96 1.71 -17.33
C VAL A 282 -8.77 2.92 -16.43
N ALA A 283 -8.35 4.07 -16.95
CA ALA A 283 -8.24 5.30 -16.18
C ALA A 283 -9.61 5.77 -15.68
N LEU A 284 -10.65 5.66 -16.50
CA LEU A 284 -12.02 6.03 -16.13
C LEU A 284 -12.63 5.06 -15.11
N ALA A 285 -12.40 3.75 -15.27
CA ALA A 285 -12.82 2.74 -14.30
C ALA A 285 -12.10 2.91 -12.97
N ARG A 286 -10.78 3.16 -13.01
CA ARG A 286 -9.98 3.47 -11.83
C ARG A 286 -10.47 4.75 -11.16
N ASP A 287 -10.78 5.79 -11.93
CA ASP A 287 -11.34 7.03 -11.39
C ASP A 287 -12.69 6.83 -10.71
N LEU A 288 -13.56 5.99 -11.31
CA LEU A 288 -14.87 5.65 -10.77
C LEU A 288 -14.74 4.88 -9.44
N VAL A 289 -13.78 3.94 -9.37
CA VAL A 289 -13.48 3.13 -8.18
C VAL A 289 -12.86 3.97 -7.07
N GLU A 290 -11.87 4.81 -7.40
CA GLU A 290 -11.13 5.60 -6.43
C GLU A 290 -11.93 6.81 -5.92
N ARG A 291 -12.74 7.46 -6.77
CA ARG A 291 -13.48 8.69 -6.42
C ARG A 291 -14.97 8.48 -6.16
N GLY A 292 -15.54 7.31 -6.48
CA GLY A 292 -16.96 7.00 -6.31
C GLY A 292 -17.86 7.57 -7.42
N ILE A 293 -19.07 7.00 -7.53
CA ILE A 293 -20.07 7.33 -8.55
C ILE A 293 -20.71 8.68 -8.20
N PRO A 294 -20.70 9.69 -9.10
CA PRO A 294 -21.39 10.94 -8.85
C PRO A 294 -22.91 10.73 -8.84
N VAL A 295 -23.57 11.15 -7.77
CA VAL A 295 -25.04 11.11 -7.63
C VAL A 295 -25.52 12.54 -7.39
N GLY A 296 -25.94 13.20 -8.47
CA GLY A 296 -26.25 14.62 -8.48
C GLY A 296 -25.02 15.53 -8.59
N SER A 297 -25.22 16.84 -8.44
CA SER A 297 -24.16 17.84 -8.61
C SER A 297 -23.19 17.96 -7.43
N THR A 298 -23.52 17.40 -6.26
CA THR A 298 -22.76 17.65 -5.02
C THR A 298 -22.40 16.42 -4.20
N ARG A 299 -22.89 15.22 -4.52
CA ARG A 299 -22.62 14.00 -3.73
C ARG A 299 -21.97 12.92 -4.57
N ARG A 300 -20.99 12.23 -3.99
CA ARG A 300 -20.37 11.02 -4.57
C ARG A 300 -20.66 9.84 -3.66
N LEU A 301 -21.13 8.76 -4.28
CA LEU A 301 -21.50 7.53 -3.62
C LEU A 301 -20.36 6.51 -3.81
N PRO A 302 -19.76 5.98 -2.74
CA PRO A 302 -18.71 4.97 -2.86
C PRO A 302 -19.22 3.78 -3.67
N VAL A 303 -18.45 3.28 -4.64
CA VAL A 303 -18.86 2.20 -5.57
C VAL A 303 -19.41 0.97 -4.82
N ARG A 304 -18.83 0.66 -3.66
CA ARG A 304 -19.31 -0.39 -2.76
C ARG A 304 -20.79 -0.26 -2.39
N HIS A 305 -21.27 0.94 -2.08
CA HIS A 305 -22.66 1.18 -1.70
C HIS A 305 -23.59 1.07 -2.91
N ALA A 306 -23.12 1.48 -4.09
CA ALA A 306 -23.87 1.25 -5.32
C ALA A 306 -24.02 -0.24 -5.61
N LEU A 307 -22.92 -1.01 -5.58
CA LEU A 307 -22.93 -2.47 -5.78
C LEU A 307 -23.83 -3.20 -4.79
N VAL A 308 -23.70 -2.87 -3.50
CA VAL A 308 -24.57 -3.43 -2.45
C VAL A 308 -26.04 -3.06 -2.74
N GLY A 309 -26.31 -1.81 -3.11
CA GLY A 309 -27.64 -1.36 -3.53
C GLY A 309 -28.20 -2.18 -4.70
N THR A 310 -27.42 -2.43 -5.74
CA THR A 310 -27.85 -3.22 -6.91
C THR A 310 -28.13 -4.68 -6.54
N VAL A 311 -27.28 -5.29 -5.71
CA VAL A 311 -27.46 -6.68 -5.25
C VAL A 311 -28.71 -6.80 -4.38
N VAL A 312 -28.93 -5.87 -3.45
CA VAL A 312 -30.12 -5.86 -2.58
C VAL A 312 -31.39 -5.62 -3.40
N ALA A 313 -31.38 -4.66 -4.33
CA ALA A 313 -32.52 -4.41 -5.21
C ALA A 313 -32.81 -5.63 -6.11
N GLY A 314 -31.78 -6.26 -6.68
CA GLY A 314 -31.92 -7.48 -7.47
C GLY A 314 -32.49 -8.65 -6.65
N GLY A 315 -32.02 -8.82 -5.41
CA GLY A 315 -32.55 -9.83 -4.48
C GLY A 315 -34.02 -9.59 -4.13
N LEU A 316 -34.42 -8.34 -3.90
CA LEU A 316 -35.81 -7.97 -3.63
C LEU A 316 -36.72 -8.24 -4.85
N VAL A 317 -36.27 -7.93 -6.06
CA VAL A 317 -37.03 -8.22 -7.29
C VAL A 317 -37.15 -9.73 -7.50
N ALA A 318 -36.08 -10.50 -7.33
CA ALA A 318 -36.12 -11.95 -7.44
C ALA A 318 -37.07 -12.58 -6.40
N ALA A 319 -37.04 -12.09 -5.15
CA ALA A 319 -37.97 -12.52 -4.11
C ALA A 319 -39.42 -12.17 -4.44
N ALA A 320 -39.69 -10.99 -5.00
CA ALA A 320 -41.04 -10.57 -5.39
C ALA A 320 -41.60 -11.39 -6.57
N VAL A 321 -40.75 -11.83 -7.50
CA VAL A 321 -41.17 -12.64 -8.66
C VAL A 321 -41.30 -14.13 -8.32
N GLY A 322 -40.56 -14.61 -7.31
CA GLY A 322 -40.62 -16.01 -6.85
C GLY A 322 -41.77 -16.36 -5.90
N VAL A 323 -42.63 -15.40 -5.52
CA VAL A 323 -43.80 -15.60 -4.64
C VAL A 323 -45.10 -15.82 -5.45
N ARG A 324 -45.00 -16.22 -6.73
CA ARG A 324 -46.13 -16.64 -7.56
C ARG A 324 -46.18 -18.16 -7.67
#